data_AF-I0J8M6-F1
#
_entry.id   AF-I0J8M6-F1
#
_cell.length_a   1.000
_cell.length_b   1.000
_cell.length_c   1.000
_cell.angle_alpha   90.00
_cell.angle_beta   90.00
_cell.angle_gamma   90.00
#
_symmetry.space_group_name_H-M   'P 1'
#
loop_
_entity.id
_entity.type
_entity.pdbx_description
1 polymer ?
#
loop_
_entity_poly.entity_id
_entity_poly.type
_entity_poly.pdbx_seq_one_letter_code
_entity_poly.pdbx_strand_id
1 'polypeptide(L)' 'LLDRYIYNGEEFVRFDSDVGEYRPVTELGRPDAEYWNSQKDVVERTRAAVDTV' A
#
# COMPACT_ATOMS: atom_id res chain seq x y z
N LEU A 1 -2.67 -11.09 4.61
CA LEU A 1 -2.56 -9.96 5.58
C LEU A 1 -3.07 -8.64 5.00
N LEU A 2 -3.29 -7.60 5.80
CA LEU A 2 -3.61 -6.25 5.33
C LEU A 2 -2.48 -5.30 5.74
N ASP A 3 -1.88 -4.60 4.79
CA ASP A 3 -0.90 -3.54 5.04
C ASP A 3 -1.57 -2.17 4.89
N ARG A 4 -1.55 -1.37 5.96
CA ARG A 4 -2.31 -0.11 6.08
C ARG A 4 -1.46 0.96 6.74
N TYR A 5 -1.53 2.16 6.18
CA TYR A 5 -0.80 3.33 6.68
C TYR A 5 -1.80 4.34 7.22
N ILE A 6 -1.59 4.70 8.49
CA ILE A 6 -2.50 5.54 9.27
C ILE A 6 -1.72 6.75 9.79
N TYR A 7 -2.26 7.94 9.57
CA TYR A 7 -1.72 9.20 10.07
C TYR A 7 -2.83 9.96 10.80
N ASN A 8 -2.56 10.43 12.03
CA ASN A 8 -3.55 11.09 12.89
C ASN A 8 -4.87 10.29 13.08
N GLY A 9 -4.79 8.96 13.06
CA GLY A 9 -5.97 8.09 13.17
C GLY A 9 -6.76 7.89 11.87
N GLU A 10 -6.35 8.54 10.78
CA GLU A 10 -6.94 8.37 9.46
C GLU A 10 -6.07 7.47 8.59
N GLU A 11 -6.67 6.44 8.00
CA GLU A 11 -6.00 5.60 7.00
C GLU A 11 -5.89 6.38 5.70
N PHE A 12 -4.67 6.56 5.18
CA PHE A 12 -4.43 7.36 3.97
C PHE A 12 -3.95 6.51 2.78
N VAL A 13 -3.29 5.36 3.02
CA VAL A 13 -2.88 4.39 1.99
C VAL A 13 -3.04 2.96 2.52
N ARG A 14 -3.38 2.01 1.63
CA ARG A 14 -3.32 0.57 1.90
C ARG A 14 -2.71 -0.20 0.75
N PHE A 15 -2.12 -1.36 1.01
CA PHE A 15 -1.82 -2.33 -0.03
C PHE A 15 -3.06 -3.18 -0.30
N ASP A 16 -3.49 -3.23 -1.56
CA ASP A 16 -4.56 -4.10 -2.03
C ASP A 16 -3.94 -5.38 -2.60
N SER A 17 -4.16 -6.53 -1.96
CA SER A 17 -3.59 -7.82 -2.39
C SER A 17 -4.20 -8.34 -3.67
N ASP A 18 -5.47 -8.02 -3.96
CA ASP A 18 -6.17 -8.49 -5.14
C ASP A 18 -5.65 -7.77 -6.40
N VAL A 19 -5.29 -6.50 -6.24
CA VAL A 19 -4.66 -5.68 -7.30
C VAL A 19 -3.13 -5.81 -7.29
N GLY A 20 -2.55 -6.08 -6.12
CA GLY A 20 -1.12 -6.14 -5.89
C GLY A 20 -0.44 -4.77 -5.88
N GLU A 21 -1.13 -3.70 -5.46
CA GLU A 21 -0.64 -2.31 -5.50
C GLU A 21 -1.11 -1.50 -4.28
N TYR A 22 -0.40 -0.42 -3.98
CA TYR A 22 -0.84 0.58 -3.01
C TYR A 22 -1.98 1.42 -3.58
N ARG A 23 -3.06 1.56 -2.79
CA ARG A 23 -4.25 2.35 -3.10
C ARG A 23 -4.39 3.49 -2.10
N PRO A 24 -4.55 4.73 -2.57
CA PRO A 24 -4.88 5.84 -1.68
C PRO A 24 -6.29 5.66 -1.14
N VAL A 25 -6.44 5.83 0.17
CA VAL A 25 -7.74 5.85 0.87
C VAL A 25 -8.29 7.27 0.93
N THR A 26 -7.39 8.25 1.02
CA THR A 26 -7.69 9.68 0.92
C THR A 26 -6.79 10.36 -0.10
N GLU A 27 -7.15 11.57 -0.55
CA GLU A 27 -6.34 12.32 -1.52
C GLU A 27 -4.92 12.60 -1.02
N LEU A 28 -4.72 12.68 0.30
CA LEU A 28 -3.40 12.84 0.92
C LEU A 28 -2.46 11.67 0.63
N GLY A 29 -3.00 10.45 0.50
CA GLY A 29 -2.20 9.26 0.22
C GLY A 29 -1.91 9.02 -1.26
N ARG A 30 -2.46 9.81 -2.17
CA ARG A 30 -2.18 9.70 -3.61
C ARG A 30 -0.68 9.79 -3.94
N PRO A 31 0.07 10.81 -3.48
CA PRO A 31 1.51 10.89 -3.75
C PRO A 31 2.29 9.69 -3.17
N ASP A 32 1.92 9.21 -1.99
CA ASP A 32 2.58 8.05 -1.37
C ASP A 32 2.30 6.76 -2.14
N ALA A 33 1.05 6.53 -2.55
CA ALA A 33 0.68 5.37 -3.35
C ALA A 33 1.40 5.37 -4.71
N GLU A 34 1.47 6.51 -5.40
CA GLU A 34 2.22 6.65 -6.66
C GLU A 34 3.72 6.39 -6.45
N TYR A 35 4.30 6.96 -5.39
CA TYR A 35 5.71 6.79 -5.07
C TYR A 35 6.05 5.33 -4.75
N TRP A 36 5.25 4.63 -3.94
CA TRP A 36 5.49 3.23 -3.62
C TRP A 36 5.21 2.30 -4.79
N ASN A 37 4.18 2.54 -5.60
CA ASN A 37 3.91 1.75 -6.79
C ASN A 37 5.00 1.90 -7.86
N SER A 38 5.74 3.02 -7.86
CA SER A 38 6.91 3.19 -8.73
C SER A 38 8.13 2.34 -8.30
N GLN A 39 8.16 1.89 -7.05
CA GLN A 39 9.24 1.09 -6.46
C GLN A 39 8.91 -0.41 -6.52
N LYS A 40 9.34 -1.06 -7.61
CA LYS A 40 8.99 -2.46 -7.90
C LYS A 40 9.42 -3.45 -6.80
N ASP A 41 10.60 -3.23 -6.23
CA ASP A 41 11.14 -4.05 -5.15
C ASP A 41 10.29 -3.99 -3.87
N VAL A 42 9.78 -2.80 -3.54
CA VAL A 42 8.86 -2.59 -2.41
C VAL A 42 7.55 -3.33 -2.66
N VAL A 43 6.93 -3.13 -3.83
CA VAL A 43 5.66 -3.78 -4.19
C VAL A 43 5.78 -5.31 -4.19
N GLU A 44 6.83 -5.86 -4.80
CA GLU A 44 7.05 -7.31 -4.86
C GLU A 44 7.27 -7.90 -3.47
N ARG A 45 8.04 -7.21 -2.61
CA ARG A 45 8.24 -7.64 -1.22
C ARG A 45 6.93 -7.62 -0.43
N THR A 46 6.11 -6.60 -0.60
CA THR A 46 4.81 -6.51 0.08
C THR A 46 3.86 -7.61 -0.40
N ARG A 47 3.82 -7.92 -1.70
CA ARG A 47 3.06 -9.08 -2.23
C ARG A 47 3.46 -10.38 -1.53
N ALA A 48 4.75 -10.70 -1.54
CA ALA A 48 5.25 -11.92 -0.92
C ALA A 48 4.96 -11.99 0.59
N ALA A 49 5.05 -10.86 1.30
CA ALA A 49 4.76 -10.80 2.73
C ALA A 49 3.26 -10.95 3.04
N VAL A 50 2.39 -10.44 2.16
CA VAL A 50 0.94 -10.49 2.35
C VAL A 50 0.35 -11.86 2.00
N ASP A 51 0.93 -12.55 1.00
CA ASP A 51 0.49 -13.85 0.49
C ASP A 51 0.87 -15.05 1.37
N THR A 52 1.84 -14.89 2.28
CA THR A 52 2.40 -16.00 3.08
C THR A 52 1.62 -16.32 4.36
N VAL A 53 0.40 -15.78 4.51
CA VAL A 53 -0.31 -15.71 5.81
C VAL A 53 -1.79 -16.06 5.68
#